data_AF-A0AAV2PP94-F1
#
_entry.id   AF-A0AAV2PP94-F1
#
_cell.length_a   1.000
_cell.length_b   1.000
_cell.length_c   1.000
_cell.angle_alpha   90.00
_cell.angle_beta   90.00
_cell.angle_gamma   90.00
#
_symmetry.space_group_name_H-M   'P 1'
#
loop_
_entity.id
_entity.type
_entity.pdbx_description
1 polymer ?
#
loop_
_entity_poly.entity_id
_entity_poly.type
_entity_poly.pdbx_seq_one_letter_code
_entity_poly.pdbx_strand_id
1 'polypeptide(L)'
;QIKMDSNPVLEISSQVENYLHSITDIWDDIGFDHKERETRKERIVELVLERLEEIRKEERNTLKKLHKSIEQNGEETVKLCRELCLEVETPPENISTIQLEQQLRYKVNELRKIIAERRKKIVELQRLEQELCERLQEDPTNIQKPIPSLEDLQFLETRIRTLDQEK
;
A
#
# COMPACT_ATOMS: atom_id res chain seq x y z
N GLN A 1 35.42 -4.69 -14.32
CA GLN A 1 35.86 -5.04 -12.96
C GLN A 1 34.65 -5.62 -12.25
N ILE A 2 34.59 -6.94 -12.17
CA ILE A 2 33.44 -7.66 -11.57
C ILE A 2 33.57 -7.43 -10.06
N LYS A 3 32.61 -6.71 -9.45
CA LYS A 3 32.44 -6.77 -8.00
C LYS A 3 32.14 -8.23 -7.69
N MET A 4 33.08 -8.91 -7.05
CA MET A 4 32.76 -10.14 -6.34
C MET A 4 31.71 -9.72 -5.31
N ASP A 5 30.46 -10.11 -5.54
CA ASP A 5 29.41 -9.99 -4.53
C ASP A 5 29.90 -10.81 -3.32
N SER A 6 30.41 -10.10 -2.30
CA SER A 6 30.69 -10.68 -1.00
C SER A 6 29.38 -11.27 -0.51
N ASN A 7 29.32 -12.59 -0.34
CA ASN A 7 28.15 -13.24 0.21
C ASN A 7 28.01 -12.76 1.67
N PRO A 8 26.97 -11.95 2.00
CA PRO A 8 26.86 -11.35 3.32
C PRO A 8 26.81 -12.38 4.45
N VAL A 9 26.31 -13.58 4.15
CA VAL A 9 26.27 -14.69 5.12
C VAL A 9 27.68 -15.19 5.44
N LEU A 10 28.54 -15.35 4.43
CA LEU A 10 29.93 -15.76 4.62
C LEU A 10 30.72 -14.68 5.37
N GLU A 11 30.43 -13.41 5.09
CA GLU A 11 31.04 -12.28 5.78
C GLU A 11 30.65 -12.25 7.26
N ILE A 12 29.37 -12.45 7.59
CA ILE A 12 28.89 -12.53 8.98
C ILE A 12 29.56 -13.70 9.70
N SER A 13 29.60 -14.89 9.09
CA SER A 13 30.24 -16.06 9.70
C SER A 13 31.71 -15.81 10.01
N SER A 14 32.47 -15.25 9.06
CA SER A 14 33.89 -14.94 9.26
C SER A 14 34.10 -13.88 10.35
N GLN A 15 33.27 -12.84 10.40
CA GLN A 15 33.37 -11.84 11.46
C GLN A 15 33.07 -12.43 12.84
N VAL A 16 32.02 -13.23 12.96
CA VAL A 16 31.66 -13.92 14.22
C VAL A 16 32.81 -14.82 14.68
N GLU A 17 33.41 -15.58 13.77
CA GLU A 17 34.59 -16.41 14.07
C GLU A 17 35.75 -15.55 14.59
N ASN A 18 36.09 -14.44 13.93
CA ASN A 18 37.17 -13.57 14.37
C ASN A 18 36.91 -12.97 15.76
N TYR A 19 35.68 -12.54 16.04
CA TYR A 19 35.31 -12.05 17.38
C TYR A 19 35.40 -13.15 18.44
N LEU A 20 34.97 -14.38 18.13
CA LEU A 20 35.07 -15.51 19.06
C LEU A 20 36.52 -15.91 19.35
N HIS A 21 37.42 -15.85 18.37
CA HIS A 21 38.85 -16.04 18.60
C HIS A 21 39.39 -14.95 19.54
N SER A 22 39.11 -13.67 19.24
CA SER A 22 39.56 -12.57 20.09
C SER A 22 39.03 -12.66 21.53
N ILE A 23 37.77 -13.09 21.70
CA ILE A 23 37.20 -13.33 23.03
C ILE A 23 37.88 -14.50 23.74
N THR A 24 38.26 -15.55 23.00
CA THR A 24 38.97 -16.71 23.55
C THR A 24 40.36 -16.31 24.04
N ASP A 25 41.10 -15.49 23.28
CA ASP A 25 42.40 -14.94 23.69
C ASP A 25 42.27 -14.12 24.99
N ILE A 26 41.21 -13.30 25.12
CA ILE A 26 40.92 -12.54 26.34
C ILE A 26 40.62 -13.49 27.52
N TRP A 27 39.90 -14.58 27.30
CA TRP A 27 39.62 -15.56 28.37
C TRP A 27 40.87 -16.33 28.80
N ASP A 28 41.81 -16.56 27.88
CA ASP A 28 43.13 -17.10 28.18
C ASP A 28 43.94 -16.14 29.06
N ASP A 29 43.98 -14.86 28.71
CA ASP A 29 44.68 -13.83 29.49
C ASP A 29 44.08 -13.66 30.90
N ILE A 30 42.75 -13.76 31.04
CA ILE A 30 42.07 -13.69 32.35
C ILE A 30 42.29 -14.98 33.17
N GLY A 31 42.47 -16.12 32.51
CA GLY A 31 42.65 -17.41 33.16
C GLY A 31 41.35 -18.14 33.53
N PHE A 32 40.26 -17.93 32.77
CA PHE A 32 39.01 -18.67 32.98
C PHE A 32 39.18 -20.16 32.68
N ASP A 33 38.53 -21.01 33.49
CA ASP A 33 38.52 -22.45 33.26
C ASP A 33 37.62 -22.88 32.09
N HIS A 34 37.67 -24.15 31.70
CA HIS A 34 36.88 -24.67 30.60
C HIS A 34 35.37 -24.49 30.82
N LYS A 35 34.88 -24.76 32.03
CA LYS A 35 33.44 -24.70 32.34
C LYS A 35 32.93 -23.26 32.24
N GLU A 36 33.71 -22.32 32.77
CA GLU A 36 33.46 -20.89 32.69
C GLU A 36 33.40 -20.36 31.26
N ARG A 37 34.26 -20.87 30.36
CA ARG A 37 34.26 -20.50 28.95
C ARG A 37 33.06 -21.08 28.21
N GLU A 38 32.75 -22.35 28.45
CA GLU A 38 31.59 -23.00 27.81
C GLU A 38 30.28 -22.30 28.17
N THR A 39 30.04 -21.96 29.44
CA THR A 39 28.84 -21.20 29.83
C THR A 39 28.76 -19.83 29.14
N ARG A 40 29.90 -19.15 28.95
CA ARG A 40 29.93 -17.87 28.22
C ARG A 40 29.67 -18.06 26.73
N LYS A 41 30.20 -19.12 26.10
CA LYS A 41 29.93 -19.45 24.69
C LYS A 41 28.45 -19.79 24.48
N GLU A 42 27.87 -20.61 25.34
CA GLU A 42 26.43 -20.91 25.34
C GLU A 42 25.61 -19.63 25.37
N ARG A 43 25.96 -18.70 26.28
CA ARG A 43 25.28 -17.41 26.36
C ARG A 43 25.42 -16.56 25.08
N ILE A 44 26.59 -16.58 24.43
CA ILE A 44 26.79 -15.87 23.15
C ILE A 44 25.89 -16.49 22.07
N VAL A 45 25.84 -17.82 21.98
CA VAL A 45 24.97 -18.53 21.01
C VAL A 45 23.50 -18.17 21.25
N GLU A 46 23.04 -18.20 22.50
CA GLU A 46 21.69 -17.78 22.86
C GLU A 46 21.39 -16.35 22.37
N LEU A 47 22.27 -15.38 22.67
CA LEU A 47 22.08 -13.98 22.28
C LEU A 47 21.99 -13.81 20.76
N VAL A 48 22.84 -14.50 20.01
CA VAL A 48 22.81 -14.45 18.54
C VAL A 48 21.50 -15.03 18.00
N LEU A 49 21.08 -16.19 18.52
CA LEU A 49 19.84 -16.84 18.09
C LEU A 49 18.59 -16.03 18.47
N GLU A 50 18.55 -15.49 19.68
CA GLU A 50 17.50 -14.57 20.14
C GLU A 50 17.38 -13.39 19.16
N ARG A 51 18.51 -12.77 18.79
CA ARG A 51 18.50 -11.62 17.90
C ARG A 51 18.05 -11.95 16.47
N LEU A 52 18.47 -13.10 15.93
CA LEU A 52 18.03 -13.56 14.62
C LEU A 52 16.53 -13.92 14.61
N GLU A 53 16.01 -14.47 15.71
CA GLU A 53 14.59 -14.74 15.85
C GLU A 53 13.76 -13.46 15.88
N GLU A 54 14.23 -12.42 16.56
CA GLU A 54 13.61 -11.09 16.54
C GLU A 54 13.50 -10.53 15.12
N ILE A 55 14.61 -10.54 14.36
CA ILE A 55 14.62 -10.10 12.96
C ILE A 55 13.61 -10.91 12.14
N ARG A 56 13.62 -12.24 12.29
CA ARG A 56 12.67 -13.12 11.59
C ARG A 56 11.21 -12.78 11.92
N LYS A 57 10.92 -12.45 13.19
CA LYS A 57 9.58 -12.05 13.64
C LYS A 57 9.18 -10.69 13.09
N GLU A 58 10.10 -9.73 13.03
CA GLU A 58 9.90 -8.43 12.41
C GLU A 58 9.53 -8.57 10.93
N GLU A 59 10.30 -9.35 10.16
CA GLU A 59 10.03 -9.60 8.74
C GLU A 59 8.67 -10.29 8.52
N ARG A 60 8.34 -11.29 9.34
CA ARG A 60 7.01 -11.93 9.30
C ARG A 60 5.89 -10.96 9.62
N ASN A 61 6.10 -10.03 10.54
CA ASN A 61 5.10 -9.01 10.87
C ASN A 61 4.94 -8.00 9.73
N THR A 62 6.02 -7.62 9.05
CA THR A 62 5.97 -6.80 7.83
C THR A 62 5.15 -7.50 6.75
N LEU A 63 5.41 -8.79 6.48
CA LEU A 63 4.64 -9.58 5.52
C LEU A 63 3.14 -9.66 5.88
N LYS A 64 2.81 -9.90 7.17
CA LYS A 64 1.42 -9.91 7.66
C LYS A 64 0.72 -8.56 7.44
N LYS A 65 1.42 -7.45 7.70
CA LYS A 65 0.88 -6.09 7.47
C LYS A 65 0.61 -5.85 5.98
N LEU A 66 1.50 -6.31 5.10
CA LEU A 66 1.31 -6.22 3.65
C LEU A 66 0.08 -7.02 3.20
N HIS A 67 -0.07 -8.28 3.64
CA HIS A 67 -1.25 -9.08 3.30
C HIS A 67 -2.56 -8.42 3.75
N LYS A 68 -2.59 -7.88 4.98
CA LYS A 68 -3.75 -7.14 5.48
C LYS A 68 -4.04 -5.90 4.63
N SER A 69 -3.01 -5.15 4.23
CA SER A 69 -3.18 -3.98 3.35
C SER A 69 -3.73 -4.38 1.97
N ILE A 70 -3.22 -5.49 1.41
CA ILE A 70 -3.69 -6.03 0.12
C ILE A 70 -5.16 -6.44 0.20
N GLU A 71 -5.56 -7.16 1.24
CA GLU A 71 -6.96 -7.56 1.45
C GLU A 71 -7.88 -6.33 1.52
N GLN A 72 -7.55 -5.38 2.39
CA GLN A 72 -8.35 -4.15 2.58
C GLN A 72 -8.43 -3.30 1.31
N ASN A 73 -7.30 -3.07 0.64
CA ASN A 73 -7.29 -2.27 -0.58
C ASN A 73 -7.91 -3.01 -1.77
N GLY A 74 -7.83 -4.35 -1.79
CA GLY A 74 -8.49 -5.19 -2.79
C GLY A 74 -10.02 -5.12 -2.67
N GLU A 75 -10.55 -5.31 -1.47
CA GLU A 75 -11.99 -5.15 -1.19
C GLU A 75 -12.50 -3.75 -1.54
N GLU A 76 -11.75 -2.72 -1.14
CA GLU A 76 -12.09 -1.33 -1.44
C GLU A 76 -12.03 -1.06 -2.96
N THR A 77 -11.05 -1.60 -3.68
CA THR A 77 -10.98 -1.48 -5.16
C THR A 77 -12.22 -2.06 -5.81
N VAL A 78 -12.64 -3.28 -5.42
CA VAL A 78 -13.84 -3.93 -5.95
C VAL A 78 -15.08 -3.07 -5.68
N LYS A 79 -15.21 -2.55 -4.46
CA LYS A 79 -16.32 -1.69 -4.07
C LYS A 79 -16.36 -0.40 -4.91
N LEU A 80 -15.25 0.31 -5.02
CA LEU A 80 -15.19 1.57 -5.77
C LEU A 80 -15.39 1.36 -7.28
N CYS A 81 -14.86 0.27 -7.84
CA CYS A 81 -15.14 -0.10 -9.24
C CYS A 81 -16.63 -0.33 -9.46
N ARG A 82 -17.31 -1.07 -8.58
CA ARG A 82 -18.77 -1.27 -8.66
C ARG A 82 -19.55 0.03 -8.55
N GLU A 83 -19.17 0.91 -7.61
CA GLU A 83 -19.76 2.25 -7.46
C GLU A 83 -19.61 3.12 -8.72
N LEU A 84 -18.49 2.97 -9.44
CA LEU A 84 -18.20 3.70 -10.68
C LEU A 84 -18.70 3.00 -11.94
N CYS A 85 -19.32 1.82 -11.81
CA CYS A 85 -19.68 0.92 -12.91
C CYS A 85 -18.48 0.57 -13.81
N LEU A 86 -17.29 0.41 -13.22
CA LEU A 86 -16.07 -0.02 -13.89
C LEU A 86 -15.84 -1.52 -13.69
N GLU A 87 -15.17 -2.13 -14.66
CA GLU A 87 -14.71 -3.50 -14.55
C GLU A 87 -13.60 -3.61 -13.48
N VAL A 88 -13.61 -4.72 -12.74
CA VAL A 88 -12.55 -5.03 -11.78
C VAL A 88 -11.44 -5.76 -12.54
N GLU A 89 -10.34 -5.07 -12.76
CA GLU A 89 -9.14 -5.66 -13.37
C GLU A 89 -8.47 -6.64 -12.40
N THR A 90 -8.06 -7.80 -12.92
CA THR A 90 -7.27 -8.76 -12.16
C THR A 90 -5.80 -8.31 -12.10
N PRO A 91 -5.13 -8.43 -10.94
CA PRO A 91 -3.71 -8.12 -10.85
C PRO A 91 -2.86 -9.09 -11.70
N PRO A 92 -1.69 -8.67 -12.20
CA PRO A 92 -0.77 -9.55 -12.91
C PRO A 92 -0.29 -10.71 -12.03
N GLU A 93 -0.21 -11.92 -12.59
CA GLU A 93 0.11 -13.16 -11.85
C GLU A 93 1.58 -13.26 -11.37
N ASN A 94 2.45 -12.30 -11.70
CA ASN A 94 3.90 -12.37 -11.45
C ASN A 94 4.48 -11.11 -10.80
N ILE A 95 3.83 -10.58 -9.77
CA ILE A 95 4.35 -9.44 -9.00
C ILE A 95 4.59 -9.80 -7.54
N SER A 96 5.58 -9.15 -6.93
CA SER A 96 5.84 -9.32 -5.50
C SER A 96 4.69 -8.76 -4.65
N THR A 97 4.56 -9.26 -3.42
CA THR A 97 3.55 -8.79 -2.45
C THR A 97 3.60 -7.27 -2.25
N ILE A 98 4.80 -6.68 -2.17
CA ILE A 98 4.96 -5.22 -2.00
C ILE A 98 4.47 -4.47 -3.24
N GLN A 99 4.75 -4.97 -4.45
CA GLN A 99 4.28 -4.34 -5.68
C GLN A 99 2.76 -4.41 -5.81
N LEU A 100 2.15 -5.55 -5.46
CA LEU A 100 0.69 -5.71 -5.46
C LEU A 100 0.03 -4.72 -4.48
N GLU A 101 0.56 -4.61 -3.26
CA GLU A 101 0.07 -3.65 -2.27
C GLU A 101 0.12 -2.21 -2.79
N GLN A 102 1.24 -1.81 -3.39
CA GLN A 102 1.43 -0.47 -3.94
C GLN A 102 0.45 -0.17 -5.08
N GLN A 103 0.25 -1.13 -5.99
CA GLN A 103 -0.68 -1.00 -7.10
C GLN A 103 -2.13 -0.85 -6.61
N LEU A 104 -2.57 -1.70 -5.68
CA LEU A 104 -3.91 -1.62 -5.11
C LEU A 104 -4.15 -0.28 -4.40
N ARG A 105 -3.18 0.15 -3.57
CA ARG A 105 -3.27 1.44 -2.88
C ARG A 105 -3.33 2.62 -3.86
N TYR A 106 -2.55 2.58 -4.94
CA TYR A 106 -2.61 3.58 -6.00
C TYR A 106 -3.99 3.58 -6.68
N LYS A 107 -4.51 2.42 -7.07
CA LYS A 107 -5.82 2.28 -7.71
C LYS A 107 -6.95 2.81 -6.82
N VAL A 108 -6.97 2.46 -5.52
CA VAL A 108 -7.95 3.00 -4.56
C VAL A 108 -7.91 4.53 -4.52
N ASN A 109 -6.73 5.12 -4.46
CA ASN A 109 -6.59 6.58 -4.44
C ASN A 109 -7.12 7.23 -5.73
N GLU A 110 -6.80 6.66 -6.89
CA GLU A 110 -7.31 7.16 -8.17
C GLU A 110 -8.83 7.04 -8.28
N LEU A 111 -9.41 5.90 -7.90
CA LEU A 111 -10.86 5.70 -7.91
C LEU A 111 -11.58 6.67 -6.95
N ARG A 112 -11.00 6.93 -5.77
CA ARG A 112 -11.54 7.92 -4.82
C ARG A 112 -11.51 9.33 -5.39
N LYS A 113 -10.44 9.71 -6.11
CA LYS A 113 -10.38 11.01 -6.81
C LYS A 113 -11.50 11.11 -7.84
N ILE A 114 -11.68 10.10 -8.68
CA ILE A 114 -12.74 10.07 -9.70
C ILE A 114 -14.12 10.23 -9.05
N ILE A 115 -14.40 9.50 -7.96
CA ILE A 115 -15.68 9.62 -7.25
C ILE A 115 -15.86 11.05 -6.68
N ALA A 116 -14.82 11.62 -6.07
CA ALA A 116 -14.88 12.96 -5.52
C ALA A 116 -15.13 14.02 -6.61
N GLU A 117 -14.44 13.91 -7.75
CA GLU A 117 -14.62 14.78 -8.90
C GLU A 117 -16.02 14.68 -9.49
N ARG A 118 -16.53 13.45 -9.69
CA ARG A 118 -17.90 13.22 -10.18
C ARG A 118 -18.95 13.81 -9.25
N ARG A 119 -18.80 13.62 -7.93
CA ARG A 119 -19.68 14.20 -6.91
C ARG A 119 -19.66 15.72 -6.90
N LYS A 120 -18.48 16.32 -7.04
CA LYS A 120 -18.37 17.78 -7.12
C LYS A 120 -19.04 18.30 -8.39
N LYS A 121 -18.76 17.66 -9.53
CA LYS A 121 -19.26 18.07 -10.84
C LYS A 121 -20.78 18.02 -10.93
N ILE A 122 -21.44 16.98 -10.41
CA ILE A 122 -22.91 16.91 -10.45
C ILE A 122 -23.58 18.02 -9.64
N VAL A 123 -23.04 18.35 -8.46
CA VAL A 123 -23.55 19.45 -7.64
C VAL A 123 -23.42 20.79 -8.37
N GLU A 124 -22.28 21.02 -9.04
CA GLU A 124 -22.06 22.22 -9.84
C GLU A 124 -23.01 22.32 -11.03
N LEU A 125 -23.21 21.21 -11.76
CA LEU A 125 -24.13 21.16 -12.91
C LEU A 125 -25.58 21.36 -12.48
N GLN A 126 -26.03 20.69 -11.41
CA GLN A 126 -27.39 20.85 -10.89
C GLN A 126 -27.66 22.28 -10.44
N ARG A 127 -26.69 22.94 -9.79
CA ARG A 127 -26.82 24.35 -9.42
C ARG A 127 -26.96 25.25 -10.66
N LEU A 128 -26.14 25.03 -11.69
CA LEU A 128 -26.19 25.83 -12.91
C LEU A 128 -27.49 25.59 -13.68
N GLU A 129 -27.93 24.34 -13.79
CA GLU A 129 -29.23 24.01 -14.40
C GLU A 129 -30.38 24.69 -13.66
N GLN A 130 -30.39 24.62 -12.33
CA GLN A 130 -31.40 25.28 -11.48
C GLN A 130 -31.50 26.78 -11.79
N GLU A 131 -30.37 27.49 -11.83
CA GLU A 131 -30.32 28.93 -12.12
C GLU A 131 -30.87 29.27 -13.53
N LEU A 132 -30.64 28.41 -14.53
CA LEU A 132 -31.16 28.59 -15.89
C LEU A 132 -32.66 28.31 -15.95
N CYS A 133 -33.10 27.19 -15.39
CA CYS A 133 -34.50 26.77 -15.32
C CYS A 133 -35.36 27.81 -14.59
N GLU A 134 -34.88 28.38 -13.47
CA GLU A 134 -35.58 29.46 -12.77
C GLU A 134 -35.80 30.70 -13.65
N ARG A 135 -34.83 31.05 -14.49
CA ARG A 135 -34.95 32.18 -15.41
C ARG A 135 -35.89 31.92 -16.57
N LEU A 136 -35.89 30.68 -17.08
CA LEU A 136 -36.73 30.25 -18.21
C LEU A 136 -38.13 29.77 -17.78
N GLN A 137 -38.40 29.69 -16.47
CA GLN A 137 -39.63 29.14 -15.90
C GLN A 137 -39.86 27.66 -16.27
N GLU A 138 -38.78 26.89 -16.33
CA GLU A 138 -38.79 25.44 -16.55
C GLU A 138 -38.46 24.66 -15.28
N ASP A 139 -38.78 23.36 -15.26
CA ASP A 139 -38.43 22.46 -14.16
C ASP A 139 -37.04 21.83 -14.35
N PRO A 140 -36.16 21.84 -13.33
CA PRO A 140 -34.82 21.24 -13.38
C PRO A 140 -34.85 19.71 -13.45
N THR A 141 -33.73 19.09 -13.85
CA THR A 141 -33.62 17.62 -13.89
C THR A 141 -33.43 17.04 -12.49
N ASN A 142 -34.18 15.98 -12.16
CA ASN A 142 -34.07 15.28 -10.88
C ASN A 142 -33.14 14.04 -10.96
N ILE A 143 -31.81 14.26 -10.93
CA ILE A 143 -30.83 13.16 -10.80
C ILE A 143 -30.52 12.94 -9.31
N GLN A 144 -31.02 11.85 -8.73
CA GLN A 144 -30.87 11.52 -7.30
C GLN A 144 -29.73 10.52 -7.00
N LYS A 145 -28.85 10.23 -7.97
CA LYS A 145 -27.79 9.25 -7.79
C LYS A 145 -26.64 9.84 -6.95
N PRO A 146 -26.20 9.18 -5.85
CA PRO A 146 -25.09 9.68 -5.01
C PRO A 146 -23.73 9.73 -5.72
N ILE A 147 -23.56 8.91 -6.76
CA ILE A 147 -22.41 8.91 -7.67
C ILE A 147 -23.00 8.90 -9.08
N PRO A 148 -22.87 9.99 -9.85
CA PRO A 148 -23.40 10.05 -11.20
C PRO A 148 -22.55 9.17 -12.14
N SER A 149 -23.20 8.56 -13.13
CA SER A 149 -22.48 7.97 -14.26
C SER A 149 -21.88 9.08 -15.15
N LEU A 150 -20.96 8.73 -16.04
CA LEU A 150 -20.48 9.68 -17.04
C LEU A 150 -21.63 10.16 -17.96
N GLU A 151 -22.58 9.28 -18.25
CA GLU A 151 -23.77 9.60 -19.05
C GLU A 151 -24.68 10.59 -18.32
N ASP A 152 -24.89 10.45 -17.01
CA ASP A 152 -25.67 11.40 -16.21
C ASP A 152 -25.05 12.81 -16.26
N LEU A 153 -23.71 12.90 -16.18
CA LEU A 153 -22.99 14.16 -16.27
C LEU A 153 -23.09 14.77 -17.69
N GLN A 154 -22.90 13.96 -18.73
CA GLN A 154 -23.00 14.41 -20.13
C GLN A 154 -24.43 14.86 -20.49
N PHE A 155 -25.44 14.17 -19.97
CA PHE A 155 -26.83 14.54 -20.13
C PHE A 155 -27.09 15.95 -19.59
N LEU A 156 -26.69 16.22 -18.34
CA LEU A 156 -26.85 17.55 -17.72
C LEU A 156 -26.04 18.62 -18.46
N GLU A 157 -24.80 18.34 -18.83
CA GLU A 157 -24.00 19.30 -19.61
C GLU A 157 -24.65 19.66 -20.95
N THR A 158 -25.22 18.68 -21.64
CA THR A 158 -25.92 18.91 -22.91
C THR A 158 -27.19 19.73 -22.69
N ARG A 159 -27.99 19.36 -21.68
CA ARG A 159 -29.21 20.10 -21.33
C ARG A 159 -28.94 21.55 -20.95
N ILE A 160 -27.93 21.80 -20.11
CA ILE A 160 -27.51 23.15 -19.73
C ILE A 160 -27.12 23.97 -20.97
N ARG A 161 -26.40 23.37 -21.94
CA ARG A 161 -26.06 24.07 -23.19
C ARG A 161 -27.30 24.43 -24.01
N THR A 162 -28.30 23.56 -24.07
CA THR A 162 -29.57 23.86 -24.75
C THR A 162 -30.31 25.01 -24.06
N LEU A 163 -30.46 24.94 -22.73
CA LEU A 163 -31.11 26.00 -21.94
C LEU A 163 -30.38 27.35 -22.08
N ASP A 164 -29.05 27.36 -22.14
CA ASP A 164 -28.28 28.60 -22.31
C ASP A 164 -28.41 29.19 -23.72
N GLN A 165 -28.77 28.39 -24.74
CA GLN A 165 -29.10 28.86 -26.09
C GLN A 165 -30.51 29.45 -26.20
N GLU A 166 -31.43 29.03 -25.32
CA GLU A 166 -32.82 29.49 -25.27
C GLU A 166 -33.02 30.75 -24.40
N LYS A 167 -31.99 31.11 -23.62
CA LYS A 167 -31.86 32.37 -22.89
C LYS A 167 -31.93 33.60 -23.79
#